data_AF-A0A9P5G2F2-F1
#
_entry.id   AF-A0A9P5G2F2-F1
#
_cell.length_a   1.000
_cell.length_b   1.000
_cell.length_c   1.000
_cell.angle_alpha   90.00
_cell.angle_beta   90.00
_cell.angle_gamma   90.00
#
_symmetry.space_group_name_H-M   'P 1'
#
loop_
_entity.id
_entity.type
_entity.pdbx_description
1 polymer ?
#
loop_
_entity_poly.entity_id
_entity_poly.type
_entity_poly.pdbx_seq_one_letter_code
_entity_poly.pdbx_strand_id
1 'polypeptide(L)'
;MPAYQSSSKDESDSYTSENDEVLTVEKCCQDKQICTKCWQFITVAIKIMDVALREDFGFNHILWVYSGRRGAHAWVCDPRAQVLDDTKRRAIASYLQLVSKGKRLQLRRPLHPHVERSLEILKPSFAQDILESQNPWEDIEDCDSLLDALSDKKLASALKKSWSEYATRSSKLKWQDIDQAAQIGVSQTLDSKLLKEAKQDIILATMYPRLDIEVSKHLNHLLKSPFCVHPATGRVCVPINVAKVDEFNPLAVPTVSHLLQEIDDYELTRDDDKATTEGGNLADYEKTSLAPYIRYFKHFSNQLVKEQLREKRTREQANLDF
;
A
#
# COMPACT_ATOMS: atom_id res chain seq x y z
N MET A 1 -13.35 -5.19 -4.34
CA MET A 1 -14.69 -4.64 -3.99
C MET A 1 -14.68 -3.34 -3.17
N PRO A 2 -14.21 -2.14 -3.61
CA PRO A 2 -13.15 -1.87 -4.61
C PRO A 2 -11.89 -2.63 -4.23
N ALA A 3 -11.11 -3.08 -5.22
CA ALA A 3 -9.76 -3.62 -4.95
C ALA A 3 -8.78 -2.47 -5.10
N TYR A 4 -7.94 -2.22 -4.10
CA TYR A 4 -6.75 -1.42 -4.33
C TYR A 4 -5.59 -2.36 -4.59
N GLN A 5 -5.37 -2.72 -5.86
CA GLN A 5 -4.10 -3.30 -6.27
C GLN A 5 -3.05 -2.19 -6.24
N SER A 6 -2.38 -2.07 -5.09
CA SER A 6 -1.11 -1.38 -4.99
C SER A 6 -0.01 -2.37 -5.35
N SER A 7 0.93 -1.97 -6.19
CA SER A 7 2.05 -2.80 -6.66
C SER A 7 3.30 -1.93 -6.73
N SER A 8 4.46 -2.42 -6.29
CA SER A 8 5.70 -1.62 -6.34
C SER A 8 6.14 -1.32 -7.78
N LYS A 9 5.93 -2.28 -8.69
CA LYS A 9 6.04 -2.16 -10.15
C LYS A 9 4.84 -2.82 -10.81
N ASP A 10 4.41 -2.37 -11.99
CA ASP A 10 3.21 -2.93 -12.66
C ASP A 10 3.46 -4.24 -13.42
N GLU A 11 2.40 -5.01 -13.69
CA GLU A 11 2.49 -6.32 -14.38
C GLU A 11 2.60 -6.22 -15.91
N SER A 12 2.55 -5.01 -16.46
CA SER A 12 2.68 -4.72 -17.89
C SER A 12 4.08 -4.21 -18.25
N ASP A 13 5.01 -5.11 -18.55
CA ASP A 13 6.29 -4.73 -19.18
C ASP A 13 6.06 -4.44 -20.67
N SER A 14 6.00 -3.15 -21.04
CA SER A 14 6.42 -2.58 -22.33
C SER A 14 6.01 -1.11 -22.39
N TYR A 15 6.84 -0.29 -23.07
CA TYR A 15 6.67 1.17 -23.22
C TYR A 15 6.85 2.03 -21.96
N THR A 16 8.12 2.15 -21.53
CA THR A 16 8.62 3.41 -20.97
C THR A 16 8.94 4.36 -22.14
N SER A 17 8.08 5.34 -22.41
CA SER A 17 8.42 6.48 -23.27
C SER A 17 9.37 7.44 -22.57
N GLU A 18 10.40 7.91 -23.28
CA GLU A 18 11.59 8.60 -22.77
C GLU A 18 11.34 10.03 -22.22
N ASN A 19 10.13 10.37 -21.75
CA ASN A 19 9.78 11.71 -21.24
C ASN A 19 8.87 11.72 -20.00
N ASP A 20 8.53 10.56 -19.42
CA ASP A 20 7.62 10.45 -18.27
C ASP A 20 8.37 10.25 -16.94
N GLU A 21 9.15 11.26 -16.50
CA GLU A 21 9.89 11.23 -15.23
C GLU A 21 8.96 11.26 -14.00
N VAL A 22 8.49 10.08 -13.62
CA VAL A 22 8.06 9.77 -12.26
C VAL A 22 9.32 9.52 -11.41
N LEU A 23 9.45 10.21 -10.26
CA LEU A 23 10.50 9.98 -9.26
C LEU A 23 10.62 8.48 -8.93
N THR A 24 11.63 7.82 -9.50
CA THR A 24 11.80 6.37 -9.41
C THR A 24 12.65 6.04 -8.20
N VAL A 25 11.97 5.69 -7.10
CA VAL A 25 12.59 5.55 -5.76
C VAL A 25 12.78 4.11 -5.29
N GLU A 26 12.35 3.09 -6.05
CA GLU A 26 12.59 1.68 -5.72
C GLU A 26 13.90 1.19 -6.36
N LYS A 27 14.99 1.20 -5.58
CA LYS A 27 16.31 0.68 -5.96
C LYS A 27 16.54 -0.78 -5.53
N CYS A 28 15.85 -1.25 -4.49
CA CYS A 28 16.15 -2.53 -3.85
C CYS A 28 15.78 -3.81 -4.64
N CYS A 29 14.93 -3.72 -5.67
CA CYS A 29 14.41 -4.88 -6.39
C CYS A 29 14.29 -4.60 -7.91
N GLN A 30 14.70 -5.57 -8.72
CA GLN A 30 14.51 -5.56 -10.17
C GLN A 30 13.25 -6.36 -10.58
N ASP A 31 12.70 -6.02 -11.74
CA ASP A 31 11.54 -6.65 -12.38
C ASP A 31 10.32 -6.87 -11.47
N LYS A 32 10.05 -8.14 -11.14
CA LYS A 32 8.83 -8.63 -10.47
C LYS A 32 9.12 -9.28 -9.12
N GLN A 33 10.32 -9.02 -8.58
CA GLN A 33 10.73 -9.40 -7.22
C GLN A 33 10.21 -8.41 -6.19
N ILE A 34 10.20 -8.84 -4.93
CA ILE A 34 9.95 -7.98 -3.76
C ILE A 34 10.86 -8.34 -2.60
N CYS A 35 11.12 -7.37 -1.73
CA CYS A 35 11.70 -7.59 -0.41
C CYS A 35 10.98 -6.75 0.66
N THR A 36 11.38 -6.89 1.92
CA THR A 36 10.82 -6.14 3.05
C THR A 36 11.02 -4.61 2.94
N LYS A 37 11.98 -4.14 2.13
CA LYS A 37 12.18 -2.71 1.86
C LYS A 37 11.08 -2.13 0.97
N CYS A 38 10.84 -2.69 -0.22
CA CYS A 38 9.80 -2.19 -1.11
C CYS A 38 8.38 -2.59 -0.68
N TRP A 39 8.24 -3.57 0.22
CA TRP A 39 6.93 -3.84 0.84
C TRP A 39 6.39 -2.64 1.64
N GLN A 40 7.23 -1.72 2.14
CA GLN A 40 6.76 -0.56 2.89
C GLN A 40 5.88 0.38 2.06
N PHE A 41 6.05 0.44 0.73
CA PHE A 41 5.10 1.13 -0.15
C PHE A 41 3.68 0.55 -0.02
N ILE A 42 3.55 -0.77 0.15
CA ILE A 42 2.25 -1.44 0.34
C ILE A 42 1.74 -1.24 1.77
N THR A 43 2.61 -1.34 2.79
CA THR A 43 2.26 -1.04 4.20
C THR A 43 1.63 0.35 4.34
N VAL A 44 2.30 1.36 3.78
CA VAL A 44 1.87 2.76 3.77
C VAL A 44 0.61 2.94 2.92
N ALA A 45 0.48 2.22 1.81
CA ALA A 45 -0.74 2.27 0.99
C ALA A 45 -1.96 1.72 1.72
N ILE A 46 -1.83 0.62 2.47
CA ILE A 46 -2.89 0.09 3.32
C ILE A 46 -3.27 1.13 4.37
N LYS A 47 -2.30 1.76 5.06
CA LYS A 47 -2.57 2.81 6.06
C LYS A 47 -3.39 3.97 5.50
N ILE A 48 -2.96 4.56 4.38
CA ILE A 48 -3.65 5.73 3.80
C ILE A 48 -5.04 5.35 3.28
N MET A 49 -5.17 4.22 2.58
CA MET A 49 -6.45 3.80 2.01
C MET A 49 -7.44 3.36 3.10
N ASP A 50 -7.01 2.59 4.10
CA ASP A 50 -7.90 2.11 5.17
C ASP A 50 -8.43 3.29 6.02
N VAL A 51 -7.59 4.25 6.37
CA VAL A 51 -8.00 5.49 7.05
C VAL A 51 -9.02 6.27 6.21
N ALA A 52 -8.77 6.50 4.91
CA ALA A 52 -9.71 7.24 4.07
C ALA A 52 -11.05 6.51 3.88
N LEU A 53 -11.02 5.17 3.70
CA LEU A 53 -12.23 4.35 3.61
C LEU A 53 -13.06 4.38 4.90
N ARG A 54 -12.41 4.39 6.08
CA ARG A 54 -13.07 4.46 7.39
C ARG A 54 -13.57 5.86 7.72
N GLU A 55 -12.71 6.86 7.68
CA GLU A 55 -13.00 8.20 8.19
C GLU A 55 -13.80 9.05 7.20
N ASP A 56 -13.45 9.00 5.91
CA ASP A 56 -14.08 9.88 4.91
C ASP A 56 -15.35 9.27 4.33
N PHE A 57 -15.33 7.94 4.12
CA PHE A 57 -16.47 7.22 3.55
C PHE A 57 -17.32 6.48 4.59
N GLY A 58 -16.83 6.27 5.82
CA GLY A 58 -17.55 5.61 6.92
C GLY A 58 -17.58 4.08 6.86
N PHE A 59 -16.70 3.41 6.10
CA PHE A 59 -16.76 1.96 5.87
C PHE A 59 -16.16 1.17 7.05
N ASN A 60 -16.85 0.13 7.50
CA ASN A 60 -16.45 -0.65 8.67
C ASN A 60 -15.74 -1.96 8.30
N HIS A 61 -16.28 -2.70 7.33
CA HIS A 61 -15.91 -4.09 7.02
C HIS A 61 -14.91 -4.15 5.88
N ILE A 62 -13.68 -3.71 6.14
CA ILE A 62 -12.60 -3.69 5.15
C ILE A 62 -11.65 -4.87 5.41
N LEU A 63 -11.61 -5.82 4.48
CA LEU A 63 -10.65 -6.93 4.48
C LEU A 63 -9.53 -6.65 3.48
N TRP A 64 -8.32 -6.46 4.01
CA TRP A 64 -7.09 -6.41 3.22
C TRP A 64 -6.52 -7.82 3.03
N VAL A 65 -6.02 -8.11 1.83
CA VAL A 65 -5.56 -9.44 1.42
C VAL A 65 -4.30 -9.32 0.59
N TYR A 66 -3.24 -10.06 0.94
CA TYR A 66 -2.02 -10.14 0.14
C TYR A 66 -2.32 -10.78 -1.23
N SER A 67 -1.82 -10.19 -2.32
CA SER A 67 -2.10 -10.64 -3.69
C SER A 67 -1.41 -11.96 -4.07
N GLY A 68 -0.57 -12.50 -3.17
CA GLY A 68 0.29 -13.66 -3.39
C GLY A 68 1.64 -13.34 -4.03
N ARG A 69 1.89 -12.07 -4.39
CA ARG A 69 3.16 -11.62 -4.99
C ARG A 69 3.69 -10.31 -4.43
N ARG A 70 3.19 -9.16 -4.91
CA ARG A 70 3.83 -7.84 -4.70
C ARG A 70 2.87 -6.70 -4.38
N GLY A 71 1.67 -7.06 -3.92
CA GLY A 71 0.62 -6.10 -3.62
C GLY A 71 -0.37 -6.63 -2.60
N ALA A 72 -1.33 -5.79 -2.28
CA ALA A 72 -2.52 -6.16 -1.54
C ALA A 72 -3.77 -5.92 -2.41
N HIS A 73 -4.91 -6.43 -1.97
CA HIS A 73 -6.25 -6.09 -2.45
C HIS A 73 -7.11 -5.69 -1.24
N ALA A 74 -8.04 -4.77 -1.44
CA ALA A 74 -9.08 -4.44 -0.47
C ALA A 74 -10.41 -5.12 -0.85
N TRP A 75 -11.22 -5.42 0.15
CA TRP A 75 -12.61 -5.83 0.03
C TRP A 75 -13.42 -5.05 1.06
N VAL A 76 -14.18 -4.05 0.61
CA VAL A 76 -15.15 -3.34 1.44
C VAL A 76 -16.47 -4.10 1.38
N CYS A 77 -16.82 -4.73 2.48
CA CYS A 77 -17.94 -5.67 2.58
C CYS A 77 -19.21 -5.06 3.16
N ASP A 78 -19.21 -3.78 3.58
CA ASP A 78 -20.39 -3.04 4.05
C ASP A 78 -21.56 -3.17 3.06
N PRO A 79 -22.80 -3.44 3.51
CA PRO A 79 -23.95 -3.59 2.61
C PRO A 79 -24.15 -2.39 1.66
N ARG A 80 -23.91 -1.16 2.15
CA ARG A 80 -23.97 0.06 1.32
C ARG A 80 -22.84 0.19 0.28
N ALA A 81 -21.71 -0.50 0.46
CA ALA A 81 -20.62 -0.56 -0.53
C ALA A 81 -20.91 -1.59 -1.64
N GLN A 82 -21.66 -2.64 -1.31
CA GLN A 82 -22.08 -3.68 -2.26
C GLN A 82 -23.06 -3.12 -3.31
N VAL A 83 -23.99 -2.26 -2.89
CA VAL A 83 -25.05 -1.68 -3.77
C VAL A 83 -24.64 -0.40 -4.52
N LEU A 84 -23.36 0.00 -4.50
CA LEU A 84 -22.90 1.15 -5.28
C LEU A 84 -22.95 0.83 -6.79
N ASP A 85 -23.40 1.79 -7.57
CA ASP A 85 -23.28 1.80 -9.03
C ASP A 85 -21.88 2.28 -9.50
N ASP A 86 -21.59 2.09 -10.78
CA ASP A 86 -20.33 2.47 -11.41
C ASP A 86 -20.01 3.97 -11.31
N THR A 87 -21.02 4.85 -11.21
CA THR A 87 -20.82 6.29 -11.05
C THR A 87 -20.32 6.62 -9.64
N LYS A 88 -20.98 6.08 -8.60
CA LYS A 88 -20.54 6.23 -7.20
C LYS A 88 -19.17 5.59 -6.98
N ARG A 89 -18.94 4.40 -7.56
CA ARG A 89 -17.65 3.70 -7.52
C ARG A 89 -16.52 4.52 -8.13
N ARG A 90 -16.74 5.10 -9.31
CA ARG A 90 -15.79 6.00 -9.97
C ARG A 90 -15.51 7.25 -9.16
N ALA A 91 -16.52 7.85 -8.51
CA ALA A 91 -16.31 9.00 -7.64
C ALA A 91 -15.41 8.69 -6.43
N ILE A 92 -15.62 7.57 -5.73
CA ILE A 92 -14.74 7.11 -4.64
C ILE A 92 -13.33 6.85 -5.15
N ALA A 93 -13.21 6.14 -6.27
CA ALA A 93 -11.92 5.78 -6.85
C ALA A 93 -11.12 7.02 -7.32
N SER A 94 -11.79 8.02 -7.89
CA SER A 94 -11.18 9.30 -8.27
C SER A 94 -10.84 10.20 -7.09
N TYR A 95 -11.58 10.13 -5.96
CA TYR A 95 -11.20 10.83 -4.72
C TYR A 95 -9.89 10.30 -4.15
N LEU A 96 -9.67 8.99 -4.23
CA LEU A 96 -8.47 8.33 -3.70
C LEU A 96 -7.29 8.33 -4.69
N GLN A 97 -7.51 8.54 -5.98
CA GLN A 97 -6.44 8.59 -6.99
C GLN A 97 -5.79 10.00 -7.04
N LEU A 98 -4.73 10.19 -6.27
CA LEU A 98 -3.92 11.41 -6.30
C LEU A 98 -2.83 11.39 -7.38
N VAL A 99 -2.16 10.24 -7.54
CA VAL A 99 -1.05 10.04 -8.49
C VAL A 99 -1.52 9.18 -9.67
N SER A 100 -1.21 9.62 -10.89
CA SER A 100 -1.52 8.92 -12.15
C SER A 100 -0.24 8.63 -12.94
N LYS A 101 -0.28 7.61 -13.81
CA LYS A 101 0.82 7.31 -14.74
C LYS A 101 1.02 8.46 -15.74
N GLY A 102 2.27 8.75 -16.13
CA GLY A 102 2.62 9.74 -17.16
C GLY A 102 2.13 11.16 -16.89
N LYS A 103 1.91 11.53 -15.62
CA LYS A 103 1.43 12.87 -15.24
C LYS A 103 2.16 13.39 -14.03
N ARG A 104 2.83 14.54 -14.18
CA ARG A 104 3.37 15.32 -13.06
C ARG A 104 2.24 15.61 -12.06
N LEU A 105 2.54 15.42 -10.78
CA LEU A 105 1.60 15.71 -9.70
C LEU A 105 1.28 17.21 -9.70
N GLN A 106 -0.01 17.56 -9.78
CA GLN A 106 -0.51 18.95 -9.76
C GLN A 106 -1.54 19.09 -8.65
N LEU A 107 -1.09 19.47 -7.46
CA LEU A 107 -1.99 19.63 -6.31
C LEU A 107 -2.56 21.04 -6.26
N ARG A 108 -3.87 21.13 -6.04
CA ARG A 108 -4.50 22.39 -5.65
C ARG A 108 -4.13 22.72 -4.21
N ARG A 109 -3.94 24.00 -3.93
CA ARG A 109 -3.64 24.53 -2.59
C ARG A 109 -4.79 25.45 -2.13
N PRO A 110 -5.15 25.49 -0.82
CA PRO A 110 -4.65 24.61 0.25
C PRO A 110 -4.95 23.13 -0.03
N LEU A 111 -4.18 22.24 0.60
CA LEU A 111 -4.37 20.80 0.41
C LEU A 111 -5.77 20.37 0.85
N HIS A 112 -6.34 19.40 0.14
CA HIS A 112 -7.55 18.73 0.60
C HIS A 112 -7.23 17.93 1.88
N PRO A 113 -8.12 17.89 2.91
CA PRO A 113 -7.83 17.24 4.19
C PRO A 113 -7.31 15.80 4.09
N HIS A 114 -7.86 14.99 3.18
CA HIS A 114 -7.34 13.64 2.89
C HIS A 114 -5.87 13.65 2.44
N VAL A 115 -5.46 14.60 1.61
CA VAL A 115 -4.09 14.71 1.11
C VAL A 115 -3.13 15.22 2.20
N GLU A 116 -3.59 16.13 3.06
CA GLU A 116 -2.83 16.59 4.22
C GLU A 116 -2.63 15.46 5.24
N ARG A 117 -3.69 14.74 5.62
CA ARG A 117 -3.62 13.53 6.47
C ARG A 117 -2.74 12.45 5.85
N SER A 118 -2.85 12.23 4.54
CA SER A 118 -1.97 11.31 3.80
C SER A 118 -0.51 11.72 3.93
N LEU A 119 -0.19 13.00 3.75
CA LEU A 119 1.17 13.52 3.89
C LEU A 119 1.73 13.30 5.31
N GLU A 120 0.94 13.50 6.36
CA GLU A 120 1.38 13.21 7.74
C GLU A 120 1.69 11.72 7.96
N ILE A 121 0.92 10.81 7.36
CA ILE A 121 1.21 9.36 7.35
C ILE A 121 2.51 9.07 6.58
N LEU A 122 2.77 9.79 5.49
CA LEU A 122 3.96 9.58 4.65
C LEU A 122 5.27 10.06 5.28
N LYS A 123 5.28 11.17 6.04
CA LYS A 123 6.51 11.82 6.50
C LYS A 123 7.50 10.88 7.24
N PRO A 124 7.08 10.04 8.21
CA PRO A 124 8.01 9.15 8.91
C PRO A 124 8.61 8.09 7.98
N SER A 125 7.74 7.44 7.18
CA SER A 125 8.15 6.45 6.18
C SER A 125 9.02 7.06 5.08
N PHE A 126 8.85 8.33 4.71
CA PHE A 126 9.73 8.97 3.74
C PHE A 126 11.17 9.09 4.27
N ALA A 127 11.34 9.46 5.53
CA ALA A 127 12.66 9.55 6.15
C ALA A 127 13.34 8.18 6.26
N GLN A 128 12.61 7.15 6.67
CA GLN A 128 13.16 5.80 6.88
C GLN A 128 13.28 5.00 5.57
N ASP A 129 12.20 4.91 4.81
CA ASP A 129 12.10 3.99 3.67
C ASP A 129 12.75 4.61 2.42
N ILE A 130 12.55 5.90 2.14
CA ILE A 130 13.12 6.55 0.95
C ILE A 130 14.54 7.04 1.21
N LEU A 131 14.73 7.93 2.18
CA LEU A 131 16.03 8.60 2.37
C LEU A 131 17.14 7.69 2.92
N GLU A 132 16.80 6.63 3.65
CA GLU A 132 17.76 5.69 4.24
C GLU A 132 17.72 4.30 3.58
N SER A 133 16.55 3.66 3.49
CA SER A 133 16.46 2.24 3.07
C SER A 133 16.61 2.03 1.55
N GLN A 134 16.00 2.90 0.73
CA GLN A 134 16.16 2.87 -0.73
C GLN A 134 17.34 3.71 -1.24
N ASN A 135 17.64 4.83 -0.56
CA ASN A 135 18.71 5.77 -0.90
C ASN A 135 18.76 6.17 -2.40
N PRO A 136 17.62 6.54 -3.04
CA PRO A 136 17.50 6.61 -4.50
C PRO A 136 18.26 7.76 -5.16
N TRP A 137 18.75 8.71 -4.37
CA TRP A 137 19.50 9.88 -4.81
C TRP A 137 20.94 9.84 -4.29
N GLU A 138 21.52 8.68 -4.03
CA GLU A 138 22.95 8.56 -3.73
C GLU A 138 23.81 8.96 -4.92
N ASP A 139 23.55 8.34 -6.07
CA ASP A 139 24.17 8.68 -7.36
C ASP A 139 23.70 10.07 -7.85
N ILE A 140 24.57 10.78 -8.57
CA ILE A 140 24.27 12.15 -9.05
C ILE A 140 23.36 12.13 -10.28
N GLU A 141 23.44 11.05 -11.06
CA GLU A 141 22.65 10.76 -12.25
C GLU A 141 21.15 10.64 -11.92
N ASP A 142 20.81 10.09 -10.75
CA ASP A 142 19.43 9.95 -10.28
C ASP A 142 18.86 11.24 -9.66
N CYS A 143 19.69 12.26 -9.41
CA CYS A 143 19.27 13.48 -8.72
C CYS A 143 18.48 14.45 -9.61
N ASP A 144 18.52 14.33 -10.94
CA ASP A 144 17.92 15.33 -11.83
C ASP A 144 16.40 15.42 -11.68
N SER A 145 15.72 14.29 -11.55
CA SER A 145 14.28 14.22 -11.27
C SER A 145 13.89 14.87 -9.93
N LEU A 146 14.75 14.77 -8.90
CA LEU A 146 14.58 15.46 -7.61
C LEU A 146 14.77 16.98 -7.77
N LEU A 147 15.82 17.39 -8.47
CA LEU A 147 16.17 18.80 -8.68
C LEU A 147 15.09 19.54 -9.49
N ASP A 148 14.49 18.89 -10.49
CA ASP A 148 13.42 19.47 -11.31
C ASP A 148 12.05 19.56 -10.59
N ALA A 149 11.88 18.84 -9.49
CA ALA A 149 10.74 18.99 -8.61
C ALA A 149 10.83 20.26 -7.73
N LEU A 150 12.04 20.75 -7.40
CA LEU A 150 12.25 21.92 -6.51
C LEU A 150 11.83 23.28 -7.09
N SER A 151 11.55 23.34 -8.40
CA SER A 151 11.02 24.50 -9.14
C SER A 151 11.94 25.74 -9.23
N ASP A 152 12.71 26.10 -8.20
CA ASP A 152 13.76 27.13 -8.30
C ASP A 152 15.01 26.56 -8.99
N LYS A 153 15.24 27.00 -10.24
CA LYS A 153 16.37 26.53 -11.05
C LYS A 153 17.75 27.01 -10.55
N LYS A 154 17.85 28.13 -9.81
CA LYS A 154 19.13 28.58 -9.23
C LYS A 154 19.52 27.69 -8.04
N LEU A 155 18.57 27.41 -7.16
CA LEU A 155 18.75 26.46 -6.05
C LEU A 155 19.13 25.08 -6.60
N ALA A 156 18.39 24.57 -7.59
CA ALA A 156 18.69 23.30 -8.24
C ALA A 156 20.11 23.26 -8.86
N SER A 157 20.51 24.30 -9.61
CA SER A 157 21.86 24.36 -10.18
C SER A 157 22.97 24.39 -9.13
N ALA A 158 22.77 25.13 -8.02
CA ALA A 158 23.75 25.20 -6.94
C ALA A 158 23.88 23.87 -6.19
N LEU A 159 22.76 23.19 -5.91
CA LEU A 159 22.74 21.84 -5.34
C LEU A 159 23.43 20.83 -6.26
N LYS A 160 23.09 20.80 -7.57
CA LYS A 160 23.74 19.91 -8.54
C LYS A 160 25.26 20.09 -8.57
N LYS A 161 25.73 21.36 -8.57
CA LYS A 161 27.16 21.65 -8.48
C LYS A 161 27.77 21.12 -7.19
N SER A 162 27.19 21.46 -6.04
CA SER A 162 27.71 21.00 -4.74
C SER A 162 27.76 19.48 -4.63
N TRP A 163 26.73 18.77 -5.09
CA TRP A 163 26.70 17.31 -5.07
C TRP A 163 27.69 16.67 -6.06
N SER A 164 27.97 17.31 -7.20
CA SER A 164 29.02 16.84 -8.12
C SER A 164 30.44 16.93 -7.53
N GLU A 165 30.67 17.79 -6.54
CA GLU A 165 31.93 17.87 -5.80
C GLU A 165 32.04 16.80 -4.68
N TYR A 166 30.93 16.14 -4.31
CA TYR A 166 30.85 15.16 -3.21
C TYR A 166 30.01 13.92 -3.62
N ALA A 167 30.57 13.09 -4.50
CA ALA A 167 29.88 11.95 -5.12
C ALA A 167 29.25 10.92 -4.14
N THR A 168 29.74 10.78 -2.91
CA THR A 168 29.26 9.79 -1.92
C THR A 168 28.20 10.33 -0.96
N ARG A 169 27.52 11.43 -1.31
CA ARG A 169 26.54 12.09 -0.43
C ARG A 169 25.17 11.40 -0.51
N SER A 170 24.74 10.77 0.58
CA SER A 170 23.47 10.03 0.64
C SER A 170 22.22 10.90 0.44
N SER A 171 21.13 10.26 0.04
CA SER A 171 19.81 10.88 -0.17
C SER A 171 19.34 11.68 1.05
N LYS A 172 19.57 11.16 2.26
CA LYS A 172 19.26 11.83 3.52
C LYS A 172 20.00 13.16 3.68
N LEU A 173 21.30 13.20 3.33
CA LEU A 173 22.10 14.42 3.40
C LEU A 173 21.70 15.40 2.29
N LYS A 174 21.54 14.92 1.05
CA LYS A 174 21.03 15.76 -0.07
C LYS A 174 19.67 16.38 0.24
N TRP A 175 18.77 15.65 0.91
CA TRP A 175 17.47 16.17 1.34
C TRP A 175 17.55 17.28 2.41
N GLN A 176 18.58 17.25 3.25
CA GLN A 176 18.89 18.29 4.23
C GLN A 176 19.56 19.51 3.57
N ASP A 177 20.42 19.31 2.57
CA ASP A 177 21.08 20.40 1.84
C ASP A 177 20.09 21.35 1.17
N ILE A 178 18.95 20.84 0.71
CA ILE A 178 17.86 21.65 0.16
C ILE A 178 17.44 22.74 1.15
N ASP A 179 17.32 22.39 2.44
CA ASP A 179 16.92 23.33 3.50
C ASP A 179 18.09 24.24 3.90
N GLN A 180 19.32 23.72 3.93
CA GLN A 180 20.52 24.50 4.25
C GLN A 180 20.83 25.56 3.18
N ALA A 181 20.81 25.19 1.90
CA ALA A 181 21.03 26.10 0.77
C ALA A 181 19.93 27.17 0.67
N ALA A 182 18.68 26.81 1.03
CA ALA A 182 17.59 27.77 1.18
C ALA A 182 17.85 28.77 2.31
N GLN A 183 18.27 28.30 3.50
CA GLN A 183 18.59 29.15 4.66
C GLN A 183 19.79 30.07 4.42
N ILE A 184 20.80 29.62 3.68
CA ILE A 184 21.98 30.41 3.29
C ILE A 184 21.63 31.50 2.26
N GLY A 185 20.46 31.43 1.61
CA GLY A 185 20.01 32.42 0.63
C GLY A 185 20.69 32.27 -0.75
N VAL A 186 21.08 31.04 -1.10
CA VAL A 186 21.78 30.73 -2.38
C VAL A 186 20.97 31.15 -3.62
N SER A 187 19.64 31.17 -3.53
CA SER A 187 18.76 31.83 -4.48
C SER A 187 18.02 32.98 -3.81
N GLN A 188 18.31 34.22 -4.23
CA GLN A 188 17.59 35.43 -3.82
C GLN A 188 16.13 35.47 -4.30
N THR A 189 15.76 34.60 -5.24
CA THR A 189 14.42 34.51 -5.84
C THR A 189 13.58 33.38 -5.23
N LEU A 190 14.10 32.70 -4.21
CA LEU A 190 13.45 31.54 -3.60
C LEU A 190 12.25 31.93 -2.74
N ASP A 191 11.07 31.43 -3.11
CA ASP A 191 9.90 31.47 -2.24
C ASP A 191 9.91 30.26 -1.29
N SER A 192 10.10 30.53 0.01
CA SER A 192 10.11 29.51 1.07
C SER A 192 8.80 28.70 1.17
N LYS A 193 7.66 29.30 0.79
CA LYS A 193 6.37 28.61 0.72
C LYS A 193 6.35 27.64 -0.45
N LEU A 194 6.78 28.07 -1.64
CA LEU A 194 6.86 27.19 -2.81
C LEU A 194 7.86 26.05 -2.59
N LEU A 195 8.99 26.29 -1.91
CA LEU A 195 9.92 25.22 -1.55
C LEU A 195 9.29 24.19 -0.59
N LYS A 196 8.59 24.65 0.45
CA LYS A 196 7.86 23.76 1.36
C LYS A 196 6.84 22.91 0.58
N GLU A 197 6.06 23.55 -0.28
CA GLU A 197 5.08 22.91 -1.13
C GLU A 197 5.70 21.88 -2.10
N ALA A 198 6.84 22.20 -2.72
CA ALA A 198 7.60 21.28 -3.56
C ALA A 198 8.07 20.04 -2.77
N LYS A 199 8.58 20.21 -1.53
CA LYS A 199 8.98 19.09 -0.67
C LYS A 199 7.77 18.21 -0.29
N GLN A 200 6.58 18.79 -0.07
CA GLN A 200 5.35 18.03 0.15
C GLN A 200 4.94 17.21 -1.10
N ASP A 201 5.06 17.80 -2.28
CA ASP A 201 4.70 17.14 -3.54
C ASP A 201 5.69 16.04 -3.91
N ILE A 202 6.98 16.17 -3.57
CA ILE A 202 7.97 15.10 -3.72
C ILE A 202 7.61 13.89 -2.84
N ILE A 203 7.25 14.11 -1.57
CA ILE A 203 6.82 13.03 -0.65
C ILE A 203 5.58 12.31 -1.21
N LEU A 204 4.58 13.07 -1.68
CA LEU A 204 3.36 12.50 -2.27
C LEU A 204 3.64 11.79 -3.61
N ALA A 205 4.46 12.36 -4.50
CA ALA A 205 4.79 11.75 -5.80
C ALA A 205 5.61 10.46 -5.66
N THR A 206 6.42 10.33 -4.60
CA THR A 206 7.26 9.15 -4.35
C THR A 206 6.52 8.03 -3.64
N MET A 207 5.67 8.34 -2.64
CA MET A 207 5.10 7.33 -1.75
C MET A 207 3.57 7.25 -1.74
N TYR A 208 2.83 8.21 -2.30
CA TYR A 208 1.38 8.11 -2.32
C TYR A 208 0.93 6.90 -3.17
N PRO A 209 -0.09 6.14 -2.75
CA PRO A 209 -0.48 4.92 -3.43
C PRO A 209 -0.84 5.11 -4.90
N ARG A 210 -0.13 4.38 -5.76
CA ARG A 210 -0.54 4.15 -7.15
C ARG A 210 -1.61 3.08 -7.13
N LEU A 211 -2.83 3.47 -7.49
CA LEU A 211 -4.00 2.61 -7.49
C LEU A 211 -4.26 2.16 -8.93
N ASP A 212 -4.40 0.86 -9.16
CA ASP A 212 -5.19 0.41 -10.31
C ASP A 212 -6.64 0.85 -10.07
N ILE A 213 -7.10 1.80 -10.88
CA ILE A 213 -8.43 2.40 -10.74
C ILE A 213 -9.49 1.62 -11.52
N GLU A 214 -9.12 0.85 -12.55
CA GLU A 214 -10.11 0.15 -13.40
C GLU A 214 -10.77 -0.99 -12.63
N VAL A 215 -10.02 -1.68 -11.77
CA VAL A 215 -10.54 -2.74 -10.88
C VAL A 215 -11.53 -2.21 -9.82
N SER A 216 -11.62 -0.88 -9.67
CA SER A 216 -12.49 -0.19 -8.72
C SER A 216 -13.69 0.52 -9.37
N LYS A 217 -13.71 0.70 -10.69
CA LYS A 217 -14.72 1.51 -11.41
C LYS A 217 -16.00 0.75 -11.77
N HIS A 218 -15.92 -0.56 -11.98
CA HIS A 218 -16.98 -1.34 -12.63
C HIS A 218 -17.45 -2.52 -11.76
N LEU A 219 -18.75 -2.61 -11.49
CA LEU A 219 -19.36 -3.60 -10.59
C LEU A 219 -19.02 -5.05 -10.95
N ASN A 220 -18.86 -5.33 -12.24
CA ASN A 220 -18.60 -6.66 -12.79
C ASN A 220 -17.10 -7.02 -12.88
N HIS A 221 -16.20 -6.21 -12.31
CA HIS A 221 -14.77 -6.50 -12.34
C HIS A 221 -14.43 -7.72 -11.47
N LEU A 222 -13.81 -8.74 -12.07
CA LEU A 222 -13.41 -9.97 -11.39
C LEU A 222 -12.10 -9.79 -10.63
N LEU A 223 -12.09 -10.20 -9.35
CA LEU A 223 -10.94 -10.07 -8.46
C LEU A 223 -10.55 -11.44 -7.89
N LYS A 224 -9.25 -11.69 -7.76
CA LYS A 224 -8.70 -12.93 -7.17
C LYS A 224 -9.21 -13.11 -5.73
N SER A 225 -9.88 -14.23 -5.46
CA SER A 225 -10.40 -14.59 -4.14
C SER A 225 -9.31 -14.61 -3.06
N PRO A 226 -9.64 -14.26 -1.80
CA PRO A 226 -8.82 -14.63 -0.64
C PRO A 226 -8.50 -16.13 -0.66
N PHE A 227 -7.34 -16.49 -0.10
CA PHE A 227 -6.80 -17.85 -0.02
C PHE A 227 -6.51 -18.57 -1.35
N CYS A 228 -6.65 -17.93 -2.51
CA CYS A 228 -6.09 -18.47 -3.75
C CYS A 228 -4.57 -18.66 -3.65
N VAL A 229 -4.04 -19.69 -4.30
CA VAL A 229 -2.59 -19.86 -4.50
C VAL A 229 -2.15 -19.01 -5.69
N HIS A 230 -1.07 -18.24 -5.54
CA HIS A 230 -0.49 -17.49 -6.66
C HIS A 230 0.41 -18.41 -7.52
N PRO A 231 0.13 -18.58 -8.82
CA PRO A 231 0.75 -19.64 -9.63
C PRO A 231 2.28 -19.51 -9.72
N ALA A 232 2.82 -18.31 -9.90
CA ALA A 232 4.27 -18.11 -10.05
C ALA A 232 5.08 -18.10 -8.73
N THR A 233 4.44 -18.15 -7.55
CA THR A 233 5.12 -18.02 -6.25
C THR A 233 4.77 -19.14 -5.27
N GLY A 234 3.70 -19.90 -5.54
CA GLY A 234 3.13 -20.89 -4.62
C GLY A 234 2.49 -20.30 -3.36
N ARG A 235 2.62 -18.98 -3.10
CA ARG A 235 2.14 -18.33 -1.87
C ARG A 235 0.62 -18.23 -1.84
N VAL A 236 0.05 -18.43 -0.65
CA VAL A 236 -1.39 -18.25 -0.40
C VAL A 236 -1.74 -16.76 -0.29
N CYS A 237 -2.85 -16.34 -0.90
CA CYS A 237 -3.35 -14.97 -0.83
C CYS A 237 -4.04 -14.70 0.52
N VAL A 238 -3.25 -14.59 1.58
CA VAL A 238 -3.73 -14.48 2.97
C VAL A 238 -4.24 -13.07 3.33
N PRO A 239 -5.23 -12.96 4.23
CA PRO A 239 -5.60 -11.69 4.86
C PRO A 239 -4.45 -10.99 5.59
N ILE A 240 -4.47 -9.66 5.58
CA ILE A 240 -3.55 -8.78 6.30
C ILE A 240 -4.30 -8.16 7.49
N ASN A 241 -3.70 -8.24 8.68
CA ASN A 241 -4.24 -7.58 9.87
C ASN A 241 -3.82 -6.11 9.89
N VAL A 242 -4.75 -5.19 9.64
CA VAL A 242 -4.46 -3.75 9.57
C VAL A 242 -3.91 -3.19 10.87
N ALA A 243 -4.40 -3.68 12.03
CA ALA A 243 -3.92 -3.25 13.34
C ALA A 243 -2.46 -3.67 13.64
N LYS A 244 -1.88 -4.54 12.78
CA LYS A 244 -0.50 -5.03 12.83
C LYS A 244 0.15 -4.96 11.45
N VAL A 245 -0.24 -3.99 10.61
CA VAL A 245 0.19 -3.93 9.19
C VAL A 245 1.71 -3.83 9.04
N ASP A 246 2.40 -3.15 9.97
CA ASP A 246 3.86 -3.05 10.00
C ASP A 246 4.58 -4.37 10.34
N GLU A 247 3.88 -5.33 10.96
CA GLU A 247 4.40 -6.67 11.26
C GLU A 247 4.27 -7.64 10.06
N PHE A 248 3.53 -7.26 9.01
CA PHE A 248 3.24 -8.17 7.90
C PHE A 248 4.45 -8.35 6.97
N ASN A 249 5.01 -9.56 6.92
CA ASN A 249 6.10 -9.92 6.02
C ASN A 249 5.61 -10.78 4.84
N PRO A 250 5.57 -10.26 3.59
CA PRO A 250 5.11 -11.01 2.42
C PRO A 250 6.02 -12.19 2.03
N LEU A 251 7.26 -12.22 2.54
CA LEU A 251 8.21 -13.31 2.29
C LEU A 251 7.98 -14.50 3.23
N ALA A 252 7.36 -14.27 4.39
CA ALA A 252 7.02 -15.30 5.38
C ALA A 252 5.60 -15.88 5.19
N VAL A 253 4.87 -15.44 4.17
CA VAL A 253 3.57 -16.02 3.81
C VAL A 253 3.77 -17.43 3.26
N PRO A 254 3.08 -18.45 3.79
CA PRO A 254 3.34 -19.84 3.42
C PRO A 254 2.98 -20.14 1.96
N THR A 255 3.72 -21.07 1.37
CA THR A 255 3.43 -21.65 0.06
C THR A 255 2.59 -22.92 0.20
N VAL A 256 1.81 -23.25 -0.83
CA VAL A 256 1.00 -24.49 -0.82
C VAL A 256 1.85 -25.74 -0.59
N SER A 257 3.06 -25.80 -1.15
CA SER A 257 4.00 -26.92 -0.93
C SER A 257 4.47 -27.01 0.52
N HIS A 258 4.71 -25.87 1.18
CA HIS A 258 5.08 -25.85 2.60
C HIS A 258 3.91 -26.28 3.49
N LEU A 259 2.68 -25.83 3.19
CA LEU A 259 1.48 -26.24 3.93
C LEU A 259 1.20 -27.74 3.84
N LEU A 260 1.45 -28.36 2.67
CA LEU A 260 1.34 -29.82 2.52
C LEU A 260 2.37 -30.53 3.39
N GLN A 261 3.63 -30.07 3.38
CA GLN A 261 4.68 -30.62 4.24
C GLN A 261 4.35 -30.48 5.73
N GLU A 262 3.80 -29.34 6.18
CA GLU A 262 3.36 -29.17 7.57
C GLU A 262 2.25 -30.17 8.00
N ILE A 263 1.41 -30.63 7.06
CA ILE A 263 0.40 -31.66 7.32
C ILE A 263 1.07 -33.03 7.41
N ASP A 264 1.92 -33.39 6.44
CA ASP A 264 2.65 -34.66 6.42
C ASP A 264 3.51 -34.85 7.69
N ASP A 265 4.27 -33.80 8.08
CA ASP A 265 5.11 -33.78 9.28
C ASP A 265 4.27 -33.90 10.58
N TYR A 266 3.06 -33.33 10.60
CA TYR A 266 2.13 -33.47 11.73
C TYR A 266 1.58 -34.90 11.84
N GLU A 267 1.27 -35.55 10.72
CA GLU A 267 0.77 -36.93 10.73
C GLU A 267 1.86 -37.93 11.13
N LEU A 268 3.11 -37.72 10.69
CA LEU A 268 4.26 -38.53 11.11
C LEU A 268 4.61 -38.40 12.60
N THR A 269 4.23 -37.30 13.25
CA THR A 269 4.47 -37.06 14.68
C THR A 269 3.27 -37.38 15.57
N ARG A 270 2.16 -37.87 15.00
CA ARG A 270 0.94 -38.20 15.74
C ARG A 270 1.05 -39.59 16.40
N ASP A 271 1.26 -39.57 17.72
CA ASP A 271 1.30 -40.75 18.59
C ASP A 271 -0.12 -41.35 18.74
N ASP A 272 -0.49 -42.33 17.91
CA ASP A 272 -1.87 -42.87 17.80
C ASP A 272 -2.43 -43.39 19.14
N ASP A 273 -1.58 -43.86 20.06
CA ASP A 273 -1.98 -44.35 21.39
C ASP A 273 -2.55 -43.26 22.33
N LYS A 274 -2.38 -41.97 22.02
CA LYS A 274 -2.92 -40.85 22.82
C LYS A 274 -4.20 -40.22 22.25
N ALA A 275 -4.65 -40.66 21.08
CA ALA A 275 -5.74 -40.01 20.35
C ALA A 275 -7.14 -40.19 20.98
N THR A 276 -7.29 -41.04 21.99
CA THR A 276 -8.61 -41.50 22.48
C THR A 276 -9.29 -40.62 23.54
N THR A 277 -8.63 -39.59 24.09
CA THR A 277 -9.15 -38.88 25.28
C THR A 277 -9.55 -37.40 25.12
N GLU A 278 -8.86 -36.56 24.33
CA GLU A 278 -9.16 -35.11 24.30
C GLU A 278 -9.13 -34.43 22.90
N GLY A 279 -8.84 -35.16 21.82
CA GLY A 279 -8.68 -34.60 20.47
C GLY A 279 -9.94 -34.67 19.60
N GLY A 280 -10.83 -33.69 19.68
CA GLY A 280 -11.86 -33.49 18.64
C GLY A 280 -11.20 -33.28 17.27
N ASN A 281 -11.76 -33.89 16.22
CA ASN A 281 -11.15 -34.02 14.89
C ASN A 281 -10.70 -32.65 14.30
N LEU A 282 -9.42 -32.30 14.52
CA LEU A 282 -8.87 -30.98 14.23
C LEU A 282 -8.71 -30.80 12.72
N ALA A 283 -9.26 -29.72 12.16
CA ALA A 283 -9.21 -29.48 10.73
C ALA A 283 -7.76 -29.26 10.26
N ASP A 284 -7.39 -29.79 9.08
CA ASP A 284 -5.98 -29.87 8.67
C ASP A 284 -5.27 -28.51 8.62
N TYR A 285 -5.98 -27.45 8.24
CA TYR A 285 -5.42 -26.09 8.24
C TYR A 285 -5.01 -25.58 9.63
N GLU A 286 -5.50 -26.17 10.72
CA GLU A 286 -5.17 -25.80 12.11
C GLU A 286 -3.85 -26.41 12.58
N LYS A 287 -3.34 -27.41 11.85
CA LYS A 287 -2.02 -28.03 12.01
C LYS A 287 -0.91 -27.19 11.36
N THR A 288 -1.25 -26.20 10.51
CA THR A 288 -0.31 -25.49 9.64
C THR A 288 -0.14 -24.01 9.98
N SER A 289 0.91 -23.40 9.42
CA SER A 289 1.15 -21.95 9.39
C SER A 289 0.03 -21.12 8.75
N LEU A 290 -0.97 -21.75 8.10
CA LEU A 290 -2.16 -21.06 7.59
C LEU A 290 -3.18 -20.72 8.70
N ALA A 291 -3.15 -21.43 9.83
CA ALA A 291 -4.13 -21.30 10.91
C ALA A 291 -4.39 -19.86 11.41
N PRO A 292 -3.37 -19.01 11.65
CA PRO A 292 -3.58 -17.64 12.14
C PRO A 292 -4.39 -16.78 11.16
N TYR A 293 -4.12 -16.94 9.85
CA TYR A 293 -4.79 -16.20 8.79
C TYR A 293 -6.26 -16.61 8.64
N ILE A 294 -6.56 -17.91 8.78
CA ILE A 294 -7.95 -18.40 8.78
C ILE A 294 -8.70 -17.98 10.03
N ARG A 295 -8.06 -17.98 11.21
CA ARG A 295 -8.67 -17.45 12.46
C ARG A 295 -9.02 -15.96 12.33
N TYR A 296 -8.14 -15.15 11.76
CA TYR A 296 -8.41 -13.74 11.47
C TYR A 296 -9.57 -13.57 10.48
N PHE A 297 -9.58 -14.33 9.38
CA PHE A 297 -10.70 -14.30 8.42
C PHE A 297 -12.03 -14.71 9.04
N LYS A 298 -12.07 -15.80 9.82
CA LYS A 298 -13.27 -16.25 10.55
C LYS A 298 -13.76 -15.17 11.51
N HIS A 299 -12.86 -14.48 12.21
CA HIS A 299 -13.23 -13.34 13.05
C HIS A 299 -13.91 -12.23 12.22
N PHE A 300 -13.26 -11.78 11.13
CA PHE A 300 -13.82 -10.77 10.22
C PHE A 300 -15.21 -11.16 9.69
N SER A 301 -15.35 -12.36 9.12
CA SER A 301 -16.62 -12.86 8.58
C SER A 301 -17.72 -12.93 9.64
N ASN A 302 -17.38 -13.33 10.88
CA ASN A 302 -18.34 -13.37 11.98
C ASN A 302 -18.83 -11.98 12.39
N GLN A 303 -18.01 -10.93 12.30
CA GLN A 303 -18.48 -9.56 12.56
C GLN A 303 -19.41 -9.07 11.45
N LEU A 304 -19.06 -9.31 10.18
CA LEU A 304 -19.89 -8.96 9.02
C LEU A 304 -21.28 -9.63 9.10
N VAL A 305 -21.35 -10.92 9.41
CA VAL A 305 -22.62 -11.67 9.55
C VAL A 305 -23.45 -11.13 10.73
N LYS A 306 -22.82 -10.81 11.87
CA LYS A 306 -23.52 -10.20 13.02
C LYS A 306 -24.15 -8.85 12.65
N GLU A 307 -23.44 -8.02 11.88
CA GLU A 307 -23.97 -6.71 11.47
C GLU A 307 -25.13 -6.85 10.48
N GLN A 308 -25.02 -7.73 9.48
CA GLN A 308 -26.12 -8.03 8.55
C GLN A 308 -27.37 -8.55 9.28
N LEU A 309 -27.21 -9.42 10.28
CA LEU A 309 -28.32 -9.90 11.12
C LEU A 309 -28.93 -8.78 11.97
N ARG A 310 -28.12 -7.84 12.48
CA ARG A 310 -28.59 -6.66 13.22
C ARG A 310 -29.38 -5.70 12.32
N GLU A 311 -28.86 -5.39 11.13
CA GLU A 311 -29.56 -4.57 10.14
C GLU A 311 -30.91 -5.18 9.75
N LYS A 312 -30.94 -6.49 9.47
CA LYS A 312 -32.17 -7.20 9.11
C LYS A 312 -33.23 -7.07 10.21
N ARG A 313 -32.89 -7.34 11.46
CA ARG A 313 -33.80 -7.19 12.61
C ARG A 313 -34.31 -5.75 12.77
N THR A 314 -33.45 -4.76 12.57
CA THR A 314 -33.82 -3.34 12.66
C THR A 314 -34.85 -2.97 11.59
N ARG A 315 -34.68 -3.47 10.35
CA ARG A 315 -35.64 -3.26 9.26
C ARG A 315 -36.96 -4.00 9.49
N GLU A 316 -36.91 -5.23 9.99
CA GLU A 316 -38.10 -6.00 10.34
C GLU A 316 -38.91 -5.31 11.44
N GLN A 317 -38.24 -4.76 12.47
CA GLN A 317 -38.91 -4.04 13.55
C GLN A 317 -39.51 -2.70 13.08
N ALA A 318 -38.78 -1.91 12.28
CA ALA A 318 -39.30 -0.67 11.72
C ALA A 318 -40.51 -0.86 10.78
N ASN A 319 -40.68 -2.04 10.18
CA ASN A 319 -41.85 -2.39 9.37
C ASN A 319 -43.05 -2.90 10.19
N LEU A 320 -42.89 -3.14 11.50
CA LEU A 320 -43.96 -3.57 12.41
C LEU A 320 -44.55 -2.40 13.22
N ASP A 321 -43.90 -1.23 13.18
CA ASP A 321 -44.34 0.02 13.84
C ASP A 321 -45.22 0.90 12.91
N PHE A 322 -45.74 0.35 11.81
CA PHE A 322 -46.64 0.97 10.82
C PHE A 322 -47.91 0.12 10.59
#